data_AF-S4P8T4-F1
#
_entry.id   AF-S4P8T4-F1
#
_cell.length_a   1.000
_cell.length_b   1.000
_cell.length_c   1.000
_cell.angle_alpha   90.00
_cell.angle_beta   90.00
_cell.angle_gamma   90.00
#
_symmetry.space_group_name_H-M   'P 1'
#
loop_
_entity.id
_entity.type
_entity.pdbx_description
1 polymer ?
#
loop_
_entity_poly.entity_id
_entity_poly.type
_entity_poly.pdbx_seq_one_letter_code
_entity_poly.pdbx_strand_id
1 'polypeptide(L)'
;TGETEIPTPNEITDVTLSNDDENKTQLPLVDKNAQNTLRRRIVCKHLNKVLPDLLRSLGLLSLTKSSDIRLLVNTFKLKANNIMFKPIQWTLIAMVFIQLLALRDGRLKYLLEQPMAFQHMQLLLLSYKLEGGYLERLISWL
;
A
#
# COMPACT_ATOMS: atom_id res chain seq x y z
N THR A 1 8.90 52.66 46.55
CA THR A 1 7.49 52.47 47.00
C THR A 1 6.70 52.17 45.74
N GLY A 2 6.52 50.91 45.36
CA GLY A 2 5.52 49.98 45.93
C GLY A 2 4.14 50.45 45.42
N GLU A 3 3.31 49.72 44.69
CA GLU A 3 3.04 48.28 44.65
C GLU A 3 2.32 47.96 43.33
N THR A 4 2.50 46.76 42.79
CA THR A 4 1.45 46.11 41.99
C THR A 4 1.40 44.66 42.43
N GLU A 5 0.33 44.34 43.14
CA GLU A 5 0.03 43.01 43.67
C GLU A 5 -0.34 42.06 42.53
N ILE A 6 0.29 40.88 42.52
CA ILE A 6 -0.17 39.73 41.73
C ILE A 6 -0.33 38.57 42.72
N PRO A 7 -1.54 37.99 42.89
CA PRO A 7 -1.70 36.80 43.71
C PRO A 7 -1.17 35.56 42.96
N THR A 8 -0.31 34.80 43.62
CA THR A 8 -0.01 33.39 43.33
C THR A 8 -1.29 32.54 43.46
N PRO A 9 -1.40 31.42 42.74
CA PRO A 9 -1.08 30.14 43.40
C PRO A 9 -0.21 29.15 42.60
N ASN A 10 0.71 28.56 43.36
CA ASN A 10 1.18 27.17 43.32
C ASN A 10 1.92 26.64 42.08
N GLU A 11 3.24 26.71 42.21
CA GLU A 11 4.18 25.60 42.07
C GLU A 11 3.52 24.20 42.01
N ILE A 12 3.64 23.51 40.86
CA ILE A 12 3.61 22.06 40.80
C ILE A 12 4.79 21.60 39.94
N THR A 13 5.83 21.20 40.66
CA THR A 13 7.00 20.45 40.24
C THR A 13 6.64 19.00 39.90
N ASP A 14 7.25 18.52 38.82
CA ASP A 14 7.75 17.16 38.56
C ASP A 14 6.99 15.90 39.05
N VAL A 15 6.44 15.18 38.06
CA VAL A 15 6.51 13.72 37.80
C VAL A 15 6.10 12.74 38.90
N THR A 16 5.08 11.91 38.60
CA THR A 16 5.15 10.43 38.72
C THR A 16 4.08 9.75 37.85
N LEU A 17 4.55 8.80 37.04
CA LEU A 17 3.80 7.89 36.17
C LEU A 17 2.92 6.92 36.96
N SER A 18 1.65 6.72 36.56
CA SER A 18 1.00 5.40 36.58
C SER A 18 -0.27 5.36 35.72
N ASN A 19 -0.11 4.76 34.53
CA ASN A 19 -0.98 3.81 33.83
C ASN A 19 -2.51 4.01 33.70
N ASP A 20 -2.90 3.62 32.48
CA ASP A 20 -4.21 3.29 31.94
C ASP A 20 -5.03 4.41 31.29
N ASP A 21 -5.47 4.03 30.08
CA ASP A 21 -6.46 4.65 29.19
C ASP A 21 -5.96 5.62 28.11
N GLU A 22 -5.88 5.05 26.91
CA GLU A 22 -6.10 5.70 25.61
C GLU A 22 -5.14 6.83 25.21
N ASN A 23 -3.88 6.47 24.93
CA ASN A 23 -3.02 7.27 24.05
C ASN A 23 -3.51 7.21 22.59
N LYS A 24 -4.69 7.78 22.31
CA LYS A 24 -5.03 8.29 20.98
C LYS A 24 -4.38 9.67 20.88
N THR A 25 -3.07 9.68 20.65
CA THR A 25 -2.38 10.86 20.12
C THR A 25 -3.04 11.19 18.78
N GLN A 26 -4.02 12.09 18.81
CA GLN A 26 -4.71 12.58 17.62
C GLN A 26 -3.76 13.53 16.90
N LEU A 27 -2.77 12.96 16.20
CA LEU A 27 -1.95 13.70 15.25
C LEU A 27 -2.87 14.50 14.31
N PRO A 28 -2.53 15.77 14.02
CA PRO A 28 -3.35 16.64 13.19
C PRO A 28 -3.59 15.98 11.83
N LEU A 29 -4.81 16.12 11.31
CA LEU A 29 -5.24 15.50 10.04
C LEU A 29 -4.27 15.79 8.87
N VAL A 30 -3.59 16.94 8.91
CA VAL A 30 -2.64 17.38 7.89
C VAL A 30 -1.43 16.44 7.77
N ASP A 31 -0.92 15.94 8.89
CA ASP A 31 0.22 15.03 8.91
C ASP A 31 -0.19 13.62 8.46
N LYS A 32 -1.38 13.16 8.89
CA LYS A 32 -1.97 11.89 8.43
C LYS A 32 -2.16 11.85 6.92
N ASN A 33 -2.62 12.93 6.31
CA ASN A 33 -2.78 13.05 4.86
C ASN A 33 -1.42 13.11 4.13
N ALA A 34 -0.44 13.83 4.68
CA ALA A 34 0.92 13.87 4.15
C ALA A 34 1.59 12.48 4.21
N GLN A 35 1.45 11.76 5.33
CA GLN A 35 1.93 10.39 5.49
C GLN A 35 1.23 9.43 4.52
N ASN A 36 -0.08 9.53 4.33
CA ASN A 36 -0.80 8.71 3.35
C ASN A 36 -0.33 9.00 1.91
N THR A 37 -0.11 10.26 1.58
CA THR A 37 0.43 10.68 0.28
C THR A 37 1.85 10.13 0.05
N LEU A 38 2.71 10.19 1.06
CA LEU A 38 4.05 9.61 1.01
C LEU A 38 3.99 8.09 0.82
N ARG A 39 3.13 7.39 1.57
CA ARG A 39 2.93 5.94 1.44
C ARG A 39 2.47 5.55 0.04
N ARG A 40 1.49 6.27 -0.52
CA ARG A 40 1.06 6.09 -1.92
C ARG A 40 2.21 6.29 -2.89
N ARG A 41 3.03 7.33 -2.68
CA ARG A 41 4.19 7.61 -3.53
C ARG A 41 5.23 6.48 -3.50
N ILE A 42 5.49 5.90 -2.33
CA ILE A 42 6.39 4.75 -2.16
C ILE A 42 5.84 3.52 -2.90
N VAL A 43 4.56 3.16 -2.67
CA VAL A 43 3.91 2.03 -3.35
C VAL A 43 3.92 2.22 -4.86
N CYS A 44 3.53 3.41 -5.35
CA CYS A 44 3.61 3.75 -6.77
C CYS A 44 5.03 3.59 -7.32
N LYS A 45 6.06 4.06 -6.59
CA LYS A 45 7.46 3.95 -7.05
C LYS A 45 7.90 2.49 -7.16
N HIS A 46 7.60 1.67 -6.16
CA HIS A 46 7.93 0.25 -6.19
C HIS A 46 7.17 -0.47 -7.29
N LEU A 47 5.86 -0.28 -7.40
CA LEU A 47 5.03 -0.87 -8.45
C LEU A 47 5.50 -0.46 -9.84
N ASN A 48 5.78 0.82 -10.09
CA ASN A 48 6.31 1.25 -11.39
C ASN A 48 7.67 0.62 -11.74
N LYS A 49 8.42 0.10 -10.75
CA LYS A 49 9.65 -0.66 -11.00
C LYS A 49 9.36 -2.13 -11.28
N VAL A 50 8.57 -2.79 -10.43
CA VAL A 50 8.37 -4.26 -10.51
C VAL A 50 7.33 -4.67 -11.55
N LEU A 51 6.31 -3.85 -11.80
CA LEU A 51 5.21 -4.19 -12.72
C LEU A 51 5.69 -4.31 -14.17
N PRO A 52 6.53 -3.41 -14.72
CA PRO A 52 7.03 -3.55 -16.08
C PRO A 52 7.94 -4.77 -16.24
N ASP A 53 8.76 -5.09 -15.24
CA ASP A 53 9.63 -6.27 -15.28
C ASP A 53 8.81 -7.56 -15.23
N LEU A 54 7.78 -7.61 -14.39
CA LEU A 54 6.84 -8.72 -14.32
C LEU A 54 6.03 -8.85 -15.63
N LEU A 55 5.48 -7.76 -16.14
CA LEU A 55 4.77 -7.79 -17.42
C LEU A 55 5.69 -8.20 -18.57
N ARG A 56 6.97 -7.81 -18.55
CA ARG A 56 7.96 -8.30 -19.52
C ARG A 56 8.11 -9.82 -19.44
N SER A 57 8.20 -10.39 -18.23
CA SER A 57 8.32 -11.84 -18.07
C SER A 57 7.06 -12.59 -18.50
N LEU A 58 5.89 -11.95 -18.42
CA LEU A 58 4.62 -12.46 -18.96
C LEU A 58 4.44 -12.20 -20.47
N GLY A 59 5.34 -11.44 -21.11
CA GLY A 59 5.23 -11.06 -22.54
C GLY A 59 4.25 -9.91 -22.83
N LEU A 60 3.87 -9.13 -21.82
CA LEU A 60 2.78 -8.14 -21.83
C LEU A 60 3.26 -6.67 -21.74
N LEU A 61 4.47 -6.38 -22.24
CA LEU A 61 5.21 -5.13 -22.02
C LEU A 61 4.44 -3.83 -22.38
N SER A 62 3.46 -3.90 -23.28
CA SER A 62 2.79 -2.72 -23.86
C SER A 62 1.66 -2.12 -23.01
N LEU A 63 1.17 -2.81 -21.98
CA LEU A 63 -0.12 -2.44 -21.38
C LEU A 63 -0.08 -1.52 -20.15
N THR A 64 1.05 -1.37 -19.47
CA THR A 64 1.06 -0.59 -18.22
C THR A 64 1.26 0.89 -18.47
N LYS A 65 0.21 1.67 -18.19
CA LYS A 65 0.32 3.12 -18.00
C LYS A 65 0.48 3.43 -16.52
N SER A 66 1.51 4.20 -16.18
CA SER A 66 1.75 4.67 -14.81
C SER A 66 0.57 5.47 -14.23
N SER A 67 -0.29 6.05 -15.08
CA SER A 67 -1.54 6.70 -14.69
C SER A 67 -2.55 5.73 -14.09
N ASP A 68 -2.69 4.53 -14.65
CA ASP A 68 -3.65 3.53 -14.19
C ASP A 68 -3.22 2.93 -12.85
N ILE A 69 -1.92 2.65 -12.69
CA ILE A 69 -1.35 2.27 -11.39
C ILE A 69 -1.64 3.35 -10.35
N ARG A 70 -1.42 4.63 -10.71
CA ARG A 70 -1.61 5.73 -9.76
C ARG A 70 -3.07 5.87 -9.35
N LEU A 71 -4.00 5.73 -10.29
CA LEU A 71 -5.43 5.75 -9.99
C LEU A 71 -5.79 4.60 -9.05
N LEU A 72 -5.31 3.39 -9.32
CA LEU A 72 -5.57 2.21 -8.52
C LEU A 72 -4.95 2.34 -7.11
N VAL A 73 -3.70 2.76 -7.02
CA VAL A 73 -3.06 3.04 -5.72
C VAL A 73 -3.84 4.10 -4.96
N ASN A 74 -4.47 5.08 -5.62
CA ASN A 74 -5.27 6.12 -4.99
C ASN A 74 -6.58 5.58 -4.37
N THR A 75 -7.16 4.52 -4.91
CA THR A 75 -8.39 3.93 -4.35
C THR A 75 -8.13 3.15 -3.06
N PHE A 76 -6.92 2.61 -2.86
CA PHE A 76 -6.57 1.88 -1.63
C PHE A 76 -6.36 2.78 -0.42
N LYS A 77 -6.84 2.37 0.76
CA LYS A 77 -6.48 3.02 2.04
C LYS A 77 -5.21 2.37 2.61
N LEU A 78 -4.04 2.88 2.21
CA LEU A 78 -2.74 2.33 2.61
C LEU A 78 -2.38 2.72 4.07
N LYS A 79 -2.15 1.71 4.93
CA LYS A 79 -1.67 1.90 6.31
C LYS A 79 -0.15 1.78 6.40
N ALA A 80 0.47 2.22 7.51
CA ALA A 80 1.93 2.24 7.71
C ALA A 80 2.60 0.87 7.55
N ASN A 81 1.89 -0.21 7.89
CA ASN A 81 2.31 -1.59 7.71
C ASN A 81 2.35 -2.04 6.23
N ASN A 82 1.68 -1.33 5.32
CA ASN A 82 1.61 -1.65 3.89
C ASN A 82 2.75 -1.03 3.04
N ILE A 83 3.83 -0.57 3.67
CA ILE A 83 4.98 0.00 2.93
C ILE A 83 6.32 -0.67 3.25
N MET A 84 6.38 -1.55 4.25
CA MET A 84 7.59 -2.28 4.64
C MET A 84 7.57 -3.72 4.08
N PHE A 85 7.20 -3.86 2.80
CA PHE A 85 7.19 -5.17 2.16
C PHE A 85 8.60 -5.59 1.74
N LYS A 86 8.92 -6.88 1.93
CA LYS A 86 10.15 -7.48 1.40
C LYS A 86 10.14 -7.46 -0.13
N PRO A 87 11.31 -7.49 -0.81
CA PRO A 87 11.38 -7.51 -2.27
C PRO A 87 10.46 -8.55 -2.92
N ILE A 88 10.41 -9.75 -2.35
CA ILE A 88 9.55 -10.86 -2.82
C ILE A 88 8.05 -10.54 -2.68
N GLN A 89 7.65 -9.84 -1.60
CA GLN A 89 6.26 -9.45 -1.38
C GLN A 89 5.82 -8.37 -2.39
N TRP A 90 6.73 -7.49 -2.84
CA TRP A 90 6.40 -6.51 -3.88
C TRP A 90 6.01 -7.16 -5.20
N THR A 91 6.62 -8.30 -5.55
CA THR A 91 6.23 -9.06 -6.75
C THR A 91 4.84 -9.66 -6.60
N LEU A 92 4.49 -10.19 -5.42
CA LEU A 92 3.13 -10.68 -5.16
C LEU A 92 2.09 -9.55 -5.24
N ILE A 93 2.39 -8.40 -4.65
CA ILE A 93 1.54 -7.22 -4.76
C ILE A 93 1.40 -6.80 -6.22
N ALA A 94 2.50 -6.80 -6.99
CA ALA A 94 2.47 -6.50 -8.41
C ALA A 94 1.54 -7.45 -9.18
N MET A 95 1.55 -8.76 -8.87
CA MET A 95 0.60 -9.72 -9.46
C MET A 95 -0.85 -9.38 -9.14
N VAL A 96 -1.17 -9.03 -7.89
CA VAL A 96 -2.52 -8.57 -7.51
C VAL A 96 -2.91 -7.32 -8.29
N PHE A 97 -2.00 -6.35 -8.42
CA PHE A 97 -2.26 -5.14 -9.20
C PHE A 97 -2.52 -5.46 -10.68
N ILE A 98 -1.73 -6.34 -11.32
CA ILE A 98 -1.98 -6.77 -12.71
C ILE A 98 -3.39 -7.34 -12.85
N GLN A 99 -3.80 -8.19 -11.91
CA GLN A 99 -5.11 -8.82 -11.95
C GLN A 99 -6.25 -7.79 -11.76
N LEU A 100 -6.06 -6.78 -10.91
CA LEU A 100 -6.99 -5.67 -10.77
C LEU A 100 -7.02 -4.75 -12.00
N LEU A 101 -5.87 -4.50 -12.62
CA LEU A 101 -5.81 -3.79 -13.90
C LEU A 101 -6.56 -4.58 -14.99
N ALA A 102 -6.51 -5.92 -14.97
CA ALA A 102 -7.24 -6.77 -15.91
C ALA A 102 -8.76 -6.71 -15.73
N LEU A 103 -9.26 -6.42 -14.52
CA LEU A 103 -10.68 -6.15 -14.32
C LEU A 103 -11.14 -4.86 -15.01
N ARG A 104 -10.26 -3.87 -15.08
CA ARG A 104 -10.56 -2.57 -15.69
C ARG A 104 -10.30 -2.57 -17.20
N ASP A 105 -9.28 -3.28 -17.65
CA ASP A 105 -8.88 -3.38 -19.05
C ASP A 105 -9.09 -4.80 -19.59
N GLY A 106 -10.14 -4.99 -20.38
CA GLY A 106 -10.46 -6.26 -21.02
C GLY A 106 -9.37 -6.78 -21.97
N ARG A 107 -8.51 -5.90 -22.51
CA ARG A 107 -7.36 -6.35 -23.32
C ARG A 107 -6.30 -7.01 -22.46
N LEU A 108 -6.05 -6.46 -21.27
CA LEU A 108 -5.12 -7.07 -20.32
C LEU A 108 -5.64 -8.42 -19.85
N LYS A 109 -6.94 -8.53 -19.58
CA LYS A 109 -7.58 -9.79 -19.24
C LYS A 109 -7.36 -10.87 -20.31
N TYR A 110 -7.69 -10.56 -21.56
CA TYR A 110 -7.50 -11.50 -22.68
C TYR A 110 -6.04 -11.94 -22.84
N LEU A 111 -5.10 -11.01 -22.64
CA LEU A 111 -3.67 -11.30 -22.70
C LEU A 111 -3.20 -12.18 -21.53
N LEU A 112 -3.79 -12.02 -20.35
CA LEU A 112 -3.46 -12.81 -19.17
C LEU A 112 -4.05 -14.22 -19.22
N GLU A 113 -5.16 -14.39 -19.92
CA GLU A 113 -5.78 -15.70 -20.23
C GLU A 113 -4.97 -16.52 -21.25
N GLN A 114 -3.99 -15.91 -21.92
CA GLN A 114 -3.10 -16.65 -22.81
C GLN A 114 -2.34 -17.73 -22.03
N PRO A 115 -2.18 -18.95 -22.59
CA PRO A 115 -1.61 -20.08 -21.87
C PRO A 115 -0.21 -19.80 -21.33
N MET A 116 0.62 -19.07 -22.09
CA MET A 116 1.94 -18.62 -21.65
C MET A 116 1.90 -17.74 -20.40
N ALA A 117 1.07 -16.69 -20.41
CA ALA A 117 0.96 -15.75 -19.30
C ALA A 117 0.34 -16.42 -18.06
N PHE A 118 -0.68 -17.25 -18.27
CA PHE A 118 -1.34 -18.01 -17.22
C PHE A 118 -0.39 -19.01 -16.56
N GLN A 119 0.35 -19.81 -17.34
CA GLN A 119 1.33 -20.77 -16.81
C GLN A 119 2.45 -20.06 -16.04
N HIS A 120 2.95 -18.92 -16.57
CA HIS A 120 3.98 -18.15 -15.88
C HIS A 120 3.47 -17.56 -14.57
N MET A 121 2.24 -17.04 -14.54
CA MET A 121 1.56 -16.61 -13.31
C MET A 121 1.44 -17.77 -12.31
N GLN A 122 0.97 -18.93 -12.73
CA GLN A 122 0.86 -20.10 -11.85
C GLN A 122 2.21 -20.54 -11.27
N LEU A 123 3.26 -20.53 -12.09
CA LEU A 123 4.62 -20.85 -11.64
C LEU A 123 5.13 -19.85 -10.60
N LEU A 124 4.86 -18.56 -10.82
CA LEU A 124 5.17 -17.53 -9.83
C LEU A 124 4.40 -17.77 -8.54
N LEU A 125 3.09 -18.00 -8.59
CA LEU A 125 2.25 -18.28 -7.40
C LEU A 125 2.76 -19.51 -6.63
N LEU A 126 3.15 -20.56 -7.33
CA LEU A 126 3.71 -21.77 -6.73
C LEU A 126 5.01 -21.46 -5.96
N SER A 127 5.85 -20.54 -6.45
CA SER A 127 7.05 -20.10 -5.74
C SER A 127 6.74 -19.42 -4.39
N TYR A 128 5.54 -18.85 -4.23
CA TYR A 128 5.05 -18.28 -2.98
C TYR A 128 4.28 -19.29 -2.12
N LYS A 129 4.21 -20.57 -2.53
CA LYS A 129 3.35 -21.60 -1.92
C LYS A 129 1.86 -21.22 -1.93
N LEU A 130 1.44 -20.47 -2.95
CA LEU A 130 0.04 -20.10 -3.16
C LEU A 130 -0.58 -21.02 -4.20
N GLU A 131 -1.86 -21.34 -4.02
CA GLU A 131 -2.63 -22.07 -5.04
C GLU A 131 -2.81 -21.21 -6.30
N GLY A 132 -2.81 -21.84 -7.47
CA GLY A 132 -2.99 -21.13 -8.74
C GLY A 132 -4.28 -20.29 -8.80
N GLY A 133 -5.32 -20.70 -8.08
CA GLY A 133 -6.61 -20.00 -7.96
C GLY A 133 -6.66 -18.87 -6.93
N TYR A 134 -5.54 -18.54 -6.28
CA TYR A 134 -5.50 -17.57 -5.17
C TYR A 134 -5.90 -16.17 -5.64
N LEU A 135 -5.40 -15.73 -6.79
CA LEU A 135 -5.66 -14.39 -7.30
C LEU A 135 -7.11 -14.21 -7.74
N GLU A 136 -7.71 -15.20 -8.41
CA GLU A 136 -9.12 -15.15 -8.79
C GLU A 136 -10.02 -15.10 -7.56
N ARG A 137 -9.71 -15.90 -6.53
CA ARG A 137 -10.48 -15.90 -5.28
C ARG A 137 -10.34 -14.57 -4.54
N LEU A 138 -9.13 -14.00 -4.50
CA LEU A 138 -8.87 -12.70 -3.89
C LEU A 138 -9.69 -11.60 -4.56
N ILE A 139 -9.79 -11.62 -5.89
CA ILE A 139 -10.59 -10.67 -6.65
C ILE A 139 -12.09 -10.90 -6.48
N SER A 140 -12.53 -12.16 -6.39
CA SER A 140 -13.95 -12.45 -6.17
C SER A 140 -14.48 -11.92 -4.83
N TRP A 141 -13.58 -11.58 -3.90
CA TRP A 141 -13.91 -10.98 -2.60
C TRP A 141 -13.95 -9.45 -2.61
N LEU A 142 -13.58 -8.81 -3.73
CA LEU A 142 -13.51 -7.36 -3.88
C LEU A 142 -14.81 -6.81 -4.49
#